data_AF-A0A0J5JY07-F1
#
_entry.id   AF-A0A0J5JY07-F1
#
_cell.length_a   1.000
_cell.length_b   1.000
_cell.length_c   1.000
_cell.angle_alpha   90.00
_cell.angle_beta   90.00
_cell.angle_gamma   90.00
#
_symmetry.space_group_name_H-M   'P 1'
#
loop_
_entity.id
_entity.type
_entity.pdbx_description
1 polymer ?
#
loop_
_entity_poly.entity_id
_entity_poly.type
_entity_poly.pdbx_seq_one_letter_code
_entity_poly.pdbx_strand_id
1 'polypeptide(L)'
;MEDVKKQYVRMALESGNTAFIARKTGVSSSTLGNWIKQYRDEIEAEMETDGVTPLSESPSTQELQKKYDHAMKLLGEKELEVAMLREMVKKNLPTFRNK
;
A
#
# COMPACT_ATOMS: atom_id res chain seq x y z
N MET A 1 -4.12 -31.55 5.94
CA MET A 1 -4.54 -30.47 6.87
C MET A 1 -3.77 -29.19 6.58
N GLU A 2 -2.45 -29.28 6.42
CA GLU A 2 -1.59 -28.14 6.09
C GLU A 2 -1.84 -27.60 4.68
N ASP A 3 -2.04 -28.49 3.70
CA ASP A 3 -2.35 -28.11 2.31
C ASP A 3 -3.63 -27.27 2.19
N VAL A 4 -4.64 -27.57 3.01
CA VAL A 4 -5.90 -26.82 3.03
C VAL A 4 -5.68 -25.40 3.56
N LYS A 5 -4.82 -25.24 4.58
CA LYS A 5 -4.48 -23.91 5.12
C LYS A 5 -3.74 -23.09 4.07
N LYS A 6 -2.76 -23.69 3.41
CA LYS A 6 -1.99 -23.07 2.31
C LYS A 6 -2.88 -22.64 1.16
N GLN A 7 -3.83 -23.48 0.77
CA GLN A 7 -4.82 -23.13 -0.26
C GLN A 7 -5.67 -21.92 0.13
N TYR A 8 -6.08 -21.81 1.39
CA TYR A 8 -6.86 -20.67 1.86
C TYR A 8 -6.02 -19.39 1.92
N VAL A 9 -4.74 -19.49 2.28
CA VAL A 9 -3.79 -18.38 2.22
C VAL A 9 -3.59 -17.91 0.79
N ARG A 10 -3.37 -18.83 -0.17
CA ARG A 10 -3.27 -18.51 -1.59
C ARG A 10 -4.51 -17.76 -2.09
N MET A 11 -5.71 -18.27 -1.80
CA MET A 11 -6.96 -17.60 -2.16
C MET A 11 -7.10 -16.20 -1.54
N ALA A 12 -6.64 -16.02 -0.30
CA ALA A 12 -6.65 -14.71 0.37
C ALA A 12 -5.69 -13.71 -0.31
N LEU A 13 -4.50 -14.16 -0.68
CA LEU A 13 -3.49 -13.35 -1.37
C LEU A 13 -3.89 -13.05 -2.84
N GLU A 14 -4.48 -14.01 -3.54
CA GLU A 14 -5.00 -13.83 -4.90
C GLU A 14 -6.18 -12.85 -4.95
N SER A 15 -7.05 -12.87 -3.93
CA SER A 15 -8.24 -12.00 -3.89
C SER A 15 -7.99 -10.64 -3.23
N GLY A 16 -6.91 -10.51 -2.46
CA GLY A 16 -6.65 -9.34 -1.61
C GLY A 16 -7.71 -9.10 -0.53
N ASN A 17 -8.60 -10.08 -0.28
CA ASN A 17 -9.73 -9.93 0.64
C ASN A 17 -9.83 -11.10 1.63
N THR A 18 -8.98 -11.03 2.65
CA THR A 18 -8.90 -11.98 3.76
C THR A 18 -10.26 -12.19 4.45
N ALA A 19 -11.05 -11.12 4.64
CA ALA A 19 -12.35 -11.20 5.32
C ALA A 19 -13.39 -12.00 4.53
N PHE A 20 -13.40 -11.85 3.20
CA PHE A 20 -14.29 -12.61 2.32
C PHE A 20 -13.91 -14.10 2.30
N ILE A 21 -12.62 -14.41 2.18
CA ILE A 21 -12.13 -15.80 2.16
C ILE A 21 -12.38 -16.50 3.50
N ALA A 22 -12.22 -15.81 4.63
CA ALA A 22 -12.56 -16.32 5.95
C ALA A 22 -14.04 -16.77 6.02
N ARG A 23 -14.98 -15.92 5.59
CA ARG A 23 -16.41 -16.25 5.55
C ARG A 23 -16.71 -17.40 4.59
N LYS A 24 -16.11 -17.41 3.40
CA LYS A 24 -16.31 -18.43 2.37
C LYS A 24 -15.84 -19.82 2.82
N THR A 25 -14.74 -19.87 3.57
CA THR A 25 -14.12 -21.12 4.03
C THR A 25 -14.59 -21.56 5.41
N GLY A 26 -15.44 -20.77 6.08
CA GLY A 26 -15.93 -21.05 7.43
C GLY A 26 -14.87 -20.88 8.52
N VAL A 27 -13.76 -20.20 8.21
CA VAL A 27 -12.64 -19.96 9.12
C VAL A 27 -12.77 -18.56 9.73
N SER A 28 -12.43 -18.41 11.01
CA SER A 28 -12.43 -17.07 11.62
C SER A 28 -11.35 -16.18 10.98
N SER A 29 -11.63 -14.88 10.83
CA SER A 29 -10.66 -13.95 10.23
C SER A 29 -9.32 -13.90 10.99
N SER A 30 -9.34 -14.10 12.32
CA SER A 30 -8.11 -14.14 13.13
C SER A 30 -7.30 -15.40 12.86
N THR A 31 -7.97 -16.56 12.72
CA THR A 31 -7.32 -17.82 12.36
C THR A 31 -6.68 -17.73 10.98
N LEU A 32 -7.42 -17.23 9.98
CA LEU A 32 -6.88 -17.07 8.62
C LEU A 32 -5.72 -16.06 8.59
N GLY A 33 -5.81 -14.95 9.34
CA GLY A 33 -4.72 -13.98 9.47
C GLY A 33 -3.44 -14.58 10.07
N ASN A 34 -3.57 -15.50 11.03
CA ASN A 34 -2.41 -16.21 11.58
C ASN A 34 -1.78 -17.17 10.56
N TRP A 35 -2.60 -17.85 9.74
CA TRP A 35 -2.07 -18.70 8.67
C TRP A 35 -1.40 -17.89 7.57
N ILE A 36 -1.95 -16.73 7.20
CA ILE A 36 -1.29 -15.82 6.25
C ILE A 36 0.09 -15.46 6.79
N LYS A 37 0.22 -15.02 8.05
CA LYS A 37 1.54 -14.73 8.63
C LYS A 37 2.51 -15.91 8.62
N GLN A 38 1.99 -17.14 8.74
CA GLN A 38 2.81 -18.35 8.80
C GLN A 38 3.27 -18.83 7.41
N TYR A 39 2.42 -18.74 6.39
CA TYR A 39 2.66 -19.34 5.08
C TYR A 39 2.84 -18.31 3.94
N ARG A 40 2.72 -17.00 4.22
CA ARG A 40 2.77 -15.95 3.19
C ARG A 40 4.02 -16.05 2.32
N ASP A 41 5.21 -16.13 2.93
CA ASP A 41 6.47 -16.11 2.17
C ASP A 41 6.60 -17.34 1.25
N GLU A 42 6.17 -18.50 1.73
CA GLU A 42 6.15 -19.75 0.94
C GLU A 42 5.17 -19.65 -0.22
N ILE A 43 3.95 -19.17 0.04
CA ILE A 43 2.91 -19.05 -0.99
C ILE A 43 3.24 -17.94 -2.00
N GLU A 44 3.81 -16.81 -1.56
CA GLU A 44 4.25 -15.75 -2.48
C GLU A 44 5.36 -16.24 -3.41
N ALA A 45 6.30 -17.06 -2.92
CA ALA A 45 7.34 -17.67 -3.76
C ALA A 45 6.74 -18.65 -4.79
N GLU A 46 5.77 -19.47 -4.40
CA GLU A 46 5.05 -20.35 -5.34
C GLU A 46 4.25 -19.55 -6.37
N MET A 47 3.55 -18.49 -5.93
CA MET A 47 2.78 -17.62 -6.82
C MET A 47 3.68 -16.91 -7.84
N GLU A 48 4.87 -16.46 -7.43
CA GLU A 48 5.87 -15.87 -8.32
C GLU A 48 6.33 -16.87 -9.40
N THR A 49 6.56 -18.13 -9.04
CA THR A 49 6.89 -19.19 -10.02
C THR A 49 5.74 -19.47 -10.99
N ASP A 50 4.50 -19.34 -10.53
CA ASP A 50 3.28 -19.49 -11.33
C ASP A 50 2.95 -18.22 -12.15
N GLY A 51 3.72 -17.14 -12.01
CA GLY A 51 3.49 -15.85 -12.67
C GLY A 51 2.27 -15.10 -12.12
N VAL A 52 1.77 -15.49 -10.95
CA VAL A 52 0.64 -14.85 -10.26
C VAL A 52 1.18 -13.83 -9.29
N THR A 53 0.77 -12.57 -9.44
CA THR A 53 1.09 -11.53 -8.47
C THR A 53 -0.01 -11.49 -7.41
N PRO A 54 0.34 -11.59 -6.10
CA PRO A 54 -0.61 -11.35 -5.03
C PRO A 54 -1.29 -9.99 -5.23
N LEU A 55 -2.62 -9.94 -5.13
CA LEU A 55 -3.31 -8.68 -4.96
C LEU A 55 -2.95 -8.21 -3.56
N SER A 56 -1.93 -7.36 -3.44
CA SER A 56 -1.49 -6.83 -2.16
C SER A 56 -2.72 -6.36 -1.40
N GLU A 57 -2.88 -6.80 -0.14
CA GLU A 57 -3.90 -6.24 0.74
C GLU A 57 -3.86 -4.72 0.54
N SER A 58 -5.01 -4.14 0.18
CA SER A 58 -5.13 -2.70 0.03
C SER A 58 -4.42 -2.08 1.23
N PRO A 59 -3.42 -1.20 1.04
CA PRO A 59 -2.64 -0.68 2.15
C PRO A 59 -3.62 -0.25 3.23
N SER A 60 -3.38 -0.69 4.47
CA SER A 60 -4.27 -0.39 5.59
C SER A 60 -4.62 1.10 5.53
N THR A 61 -5.88 1.47 5.82
CA THR A 61 -6.29 2.88 5.84
C THR A 61 -5.32 3.73 6.65
N GLN A 62 -4.68 3.15 7.67
CA GLN A 62 -3.64 3.76 8.48
C GLN A 62 -2.31 3.98 7.73
N GLU A 63 -1.88 3.03 6.89
CA GLU A 63 -0.68 3.17 6.05
C GLU A 63 -0.92 4.17 4.91
N LEU A 64 -2.11 4.15 4.33
CA LEU A 64 -2.51 5.12 3.31
C LEU A 64 -2.56 6.53 3.89
N GLN A 65 -3.11 6.70 5.09
CA GLN A 65 -3.10 7.97 5.82
C GLN A 65 -1.67 8.44 6.10
N LYS A 66 -0.78 7.57 6.58
CA LYS A 66 0.64 7.92 6.80
C LYS A 66 1.33 8.40 5.53
N LYS A 67 1.10 7.72 4.40
CA LYS A 67 1.66 8.11 3.10
C LYS A 67 1.10 9.46 2.64
N TYR A 68 -0.19 9.69 2.83
CA TYR A 68 -0.84 10.96 2.51
C TYR A 68 -0.29 12.11 3.36
N ASP A 69 -0.20 11.94 4.68
CA ASP A 69 0.32 12.96 5.60
C ASP A 69 1.78 13.32 5.26
N HIS A 70 2.59 12.31 4.95
CA HIS A 70 3.97 12.50 4.51
C HIS A 70 4.06 13.27 3.19
N ALA A 71 3.22 12.92 2.20
CA ALA A 71 3.17 13.62 0.92
C ALA A 71 2.72 15.08 1.07
N MET A 72 1.72 15.35 1.92
CA MET A 72 1.25 16.71 2.20
C MET A 72 2.32 17.57 2.87
N LYS A 73 3.09 16.99 3.81
CA LYS A 73 4.22 17.70 4.43
C LYS A 73 5.26 18.10 3.39
N LEU A 74 5.68 17.17 2.54
CA LEU A 74 6.68 17.42 1.51
C LEU A 74 6.19 18.45 0.49
N LEU A 75 4.91 18.40 0.13
CA LEU A 75 4.29 19.38 -0.75
C LEU A 75 4.33 20.79 -0.14
N GLY A 76 3.96 20.94 1.13
CA GLY A 76 4.02 22.23 1.83
C GLY A 76 5.43 22.81 1.90
N GLU A 77 6.44 21.97 2.15
CA GLU A 77 7.86 22.37 2.11
C GLU A 77 8.25 22.90 0.72
N LYS A 78 7.80 22.23 -0.35
CA LYS A 78 8.08 22.65 -1.72
C LYS A 78 7.31 23.90 -2.14
N GLU A 79 6.07 24.07 -1.71
CA GLU A 79 5.30 25.29 -1.96
C GLU A 79 5.93 26.52 -1.30
N LEU A 80 6.42 26.36 -0.06
CA LEU A 80 7.16 27.42 0.64
C LEU A 80 8.45 27.80 -0.10
N GLU A 81 9.24 26.79 -0.49
CA GLU A 81 10.46 27.01 -1.28
C GLU A 81 10.15 27.76 -2.58
N VAL A 82 9.12 27.35 -3.32
CA VAL A 82 8.68 28.01 -4.55
C VAL A 82 8.21 29.45 -4.28
N ALA A 83 7.48 29.70 -3.20
CA ALA A 83 7.03 31.03 -2.83
C ALA A 83 8.20 31.97 -2.54
N MET A 84 9.19 31.50 -1.76
CA MET A 84 10.41 32.26 -1.47
C MET A 84 11.20 32.56 -2.73
N LEU A 85 11.40 31.57 -3.61
CA LEU A 85 12.10 31.76 -4.88
C LEU A 85 11.39 32.77 -5.78
N ARG A 86 10.06 32.71 -5.86
CA ARG A 86 9.25 33.69 -6.62
C ARG A 86 9.40 35.10 -6.06
N GLU A 87 9.41 35.27 -4.73
CA GLU A 87 9.67 36.57 -4.12
C GLU A 87 11.08 37.08 -4.43
N MET A 88 12.10 36.23 -4.36
CA MET A 88 13.48 36.60 -4.69
C MET A 88 13.60 37.04 -6.15
N VAL A 89 12.98 36.32 -7.08
CA VAL A 89 12.95 36.72 -8.50
C VAL A 89 12.26 38.06 -8.66
N LYS A 90 11.10 38.26 -8.04
CA LYS A 90 10.36 39.54 -8.10
C LYS A 90 11.18 40.71 -7.55
N LYS A 91 11.93 40.51 -6.48
CA LYS A 91 12.81 41.53 -5.88
C LYS A 91 13.99 41.88 -6.78
N ASN A 92 14.60 40.89 -7.44
CA ASN A 92 15.82 41.08 -8.23
C ASN A 92 15.54 41.42 -9.71
N LEU A 93 14.39 41.03 -10.26
CA LEU A 93 13.97 41.27 -11.63
C LEU A 93 12.54 41.83 -11.66
N PRO A 94 12.36 43.15 -11.47
CA PRO A 94 11.03 43.78 -11.40
C PRO A 94 10.20 43.66 -12.70
N THR A 95 10.82 43.27 -13.82
CA THR A 95 10.15 43.02 -15.11
C THR A 95 9.76 41.56 -15.34
N PHE A 96 10.07 40.63 -14.42
CA PHE A 96 9.77 39.21 -14.58
C PHE A 96 8.25 38.97 -14.43
N ARG A 97 7.59 38.51 -15.49
CA ARG A 97 6.13 38.29 -15.53
C ARG A 97 5.86 36.79 -15.47
N ASN A 98 5.26 36.32 -14.38
CA ASN A 98 4.76 34.94 -14.29
C ASN A 98 3.66 34.76 -15.34
N LYS A 99 3.82 33.74 -16.21
CA LYS A 99 2.82 33.33 -17.20
C LYS A 99 1.92 32.25 -16.61
#